data_AF-A0A542K8S7-F1
#
_entry.id   AF-A0A542K8S7-F1
#
_cell.length_a   1.000
_cell.length_b   1.000
_cell.length_c   1.000
_cell.angle_alpha   90.00
_cell.angle_beta   90.00
_cell.angle_gamma   90.00
#
_symmetry.space_group_name_H-M   'P 1'
#
loop_
_entity.id
_entity.type
_entity.pdbx_description
1 polymer ?
#
loop_
_entity_poly.entity_id
_entity_poly.type
_entity_poly.pdbx_seq_one_letter_code
_entity_poly.pdbx_strand_id
1 'polypeptide(L)'
;MESPDHLTVSAPPSADMIRLQQRLLDLLHPSHDATSAFTAFSDLQVIAAIVNATWPAAAAVTPERPLASALDDHVAEVRQADPAAMTHIARVNRWVTPPRSTLATAGLLDISSRLLALPPGALEQALRVLLRTAPPERTSGWGNTWRLLQRHGSYLLQERVISAVPAHFTPSSHYFETVHRRARQAVIPARIGHFQPDHIPQWLPDDWFSVMFTDARSMARSIAFRRYAAVQLVQIASDMLFNDAASFLGLPDQWHRGHNRSAGLKIRYNSHYRFWRREDLATSLTALAQHVSQAQEYIDYRSRRLRFLGWTLSTDAWADLETELRRRHGDHHVFSYSAGLLRDCSSKFIWSRVTGSEWCLAPTRTAPTPRGDELTPPREARVRKLLRSPAPSISFFQTLKAPLIRYSDSLILTSRP
;
A
#
# COMPACT_ATOMS: atom_id res chain seq x y z
N MET A 1 57.46 41.02 -5.42
CA MET A 1 56.50 41.60 -4.46
C MET A 1 55.30 40.67 -4.45
N GLU A 2 55.35 39.69 -3.57
CA GLU A 2 54.31 38.68 -3.37
C GLU A 2 53.17 39.32 -2.56
N SER A 3 51.94 39.22 -3.07
CA SER A 3 50.72 39.66 -2.38
C SER A 3 50.45 38.74 -1.18
N PRO A 4 50.11 39.29 -0.01
CA PRO A 4 49.88 38.52 1.20
C PRO A 4 48.50 37.87 1.22
N ASP A 5 48.48 36.57 1.54
CA ASP A 5 47.50 35.84 2.34
C ASP A 5 46.03 36.25 2.24
N HIS A 6 45.32 35.64 1.28
CA HIS A 6 43.90 35.32 1.44
C HIS A 6 43.73 34.12 2.39
N LEU A 7 44.06 34.30 3.67
CA LEU A 7 43.54 33.44 4.72
C LEU A 7 42.09 33.83 4.94
N THR A 8 41.18 33.19 4.20
CA THR A 8 39.75 33.23 4.49
C THR A 8 39.56 32.69 5.91
N VAL A 9 39.35 33.61 6.86
CA VAL A 9 38.96 33.28 8.23
C VAL A 9 37.60 32.59 8.14
N SER A 10 37.61 31.25 8.14
CA SER A 10 36.40 30.46 8.25
C SER A 10 35.77 30.80 9.59
N ALA A 11 34.56 31.35 9.57
CA ALA A 11 33.78 31.53 10.78
C ALA A 11 33.70 30.20 11.56
N PRO A 12 33.75 30.22 12.90
CA PRO A 12 33.63 29.01 13.70
C PRO A 12 32.28 28.34 13.43
N PRO A 13 32.22 26.99 13.39
CA PRO A 13 30.98 26.27 13.15
C PRO A 13 29.95 26.59 14.24
N SER A 14 28.70 26.83 13.84
CA SER A 14 27.63 27.12 14.81
C SER A 14 27.31 25.91 15.69
N ALA A 15 26.72 26.14 16.86
CA ALA A 15 26.35 25.07 17.78
C ALA A 15 25.37 24.05 17.14
N ASP A 16 24.52 24.50 16.22
CA ASP A 16 23.64 23.63 15.43
C ASP A 16 24.43 22.71 14.50
N MET A 17 25.46 23.23 13.83
CA MET A 17 26.34 22.43 12.96
C MET A 17 27.14 21.40 13.74
N ILE A 18 27.63 21.75 14.93
CA ILE A 18 28.33 20.80 15.80
C ILE A 18 27.36 19.69 16.25
N ARG A 19 26.13 20.05 16.65
CA ARG A 19 25.10 19.05 16.99
C ARG A 19 24.75 18.14 15.81
N LEU A 20 24.65 18.70 14.61
CA LEU A 20 24.41 17.93 13.40
C LEU A 20 25.57 16.96 13.14
N GLN A 21 26.81 17.44 13.21
CA GLN A 21 28.00 16.61 13.03
C GLN A 21 28.01 15.45 14.02
N GLN A 22 27.77 15.73 15.31
CA GLN A 22 27.70 14.70 16.35
C GLN A 22 26.63 13.65 16.02
N ARG A 23 25.42 14.09 15.63
CA ARG A 23 24.32 13.20 15.26
C ARG A 23 24.65 12.32 14.06
N LEU A 24 25.34 12.87 13.05
CA LEU A 24 25.77 12.08 11.89
C LEU A 24 26.85 11.05 12.26
N LEU A 25 27.77 11.41 13.17
CA LEU A 25 28.78 10.48 13.68
C LEU A 25 28.14 9.37 14.53
N ASP A 26 27.15 9.69 15.35
CA ASP A 26 26.42 8.70 16.16
C ASP A 26 25.69 7.68 15.27
N LEU A 27 25.11 8.11 14.14
CA LEU A 27 24.50 7.22 13.14
C LEU A 27 25.52 6.31 12.45
N LEU A 28 26.79 6.71 12.39
CA LEU A 28 27.88 5.91 11.82
C LEU A 28 28.56 5.00 12.86
N HIS A 29 28.17 5.11 14.14
CA HIS A 29 28.76 4.29 15.18
C HIS A 29 28.38 2.81 14.98
N PRO A 30 29.31 1.85 15.15
CA PRO A 30 29.05 0.42 14.90
C PRO A 30 27.91 -0.20 15.71
N SER A 31 27.52 0.43 16.82
CA SER A 31 26.42 -0.02 17.67
C SER A 31 25.04 0.44 17.19
N HIS A 32 24.97 1.32 16.18
CA HIS A 32 23.71 1.80 15.63
C HIS A 32 23.16 0.80 14.61
N ASP A 33 21.83 0.66 14.54
CA ASP A 33 21.21 -0.20 13.53
C ASP A 33 21.50 0.32 12.12
N ALA A 34 22.18 -0.50 11.32
CA ALA A 34 22.62 -0.14 9.98
C ALA A 34 21.45 0.23 9.05
N THR A 35 20.29 -0.43 9.21
CA THR A 35 19.10 -0.13 8.40
C THR A 35 18.56 1.26 8.71
N SER A 36 18.42 1.58 10.00
CA SER A 36 17.92 2.87 10.49
C SER A 36 18.88 4.01 10.13
N ALA A 37 20.19 3.81 10.29
CA ALA A 37 21.22 4.77 9.87
C ALA A 37 21.13 5.04 8.37
N PHE A 38 21.04 3.98 7.56
CA PHE A 38 20.96 4.09 6.12
C PHE A 38 19.69 4.84 5.65
N THR A 39 18.55 4.61 6.31
CA THR A 39 17.31 5.36 6.05
C THR A 39 17.46 6.84 6.42
N ALA A 40 18.06 7.16 7.57
CA ALA A 40 18.31 8.54 7.97
C ALA A 40 19.22 9.30 6.99
N PHE A 41 20.29 8.66 6.50
CA PHE A 41 21.15 9.23 5.46
C PHE A 41 20.42 9.38 4.11
N SER A 42 19.55 8.44 3.77
CA SER A 42 18.75 8.52 2.55
C SER A 42 17.78 9.70 2.59
N ASP A 43 17.11 9.92 3.71
CA ASP A 43 16.22 11.07 3.93
C ASP A 43 16.97 12.39 3.80
N LEU A 44 18.15 12.48 4.42
CA LEU A 44 19.01 13.65 4.36
C LEU A 44 19.45 13.96 2.92
N GLN A 45 19.85 12.94 2.15
CA GLN A 45 20.23 13.09 0.75
C GLN A 45 19.05 13.52 -0.15
N VAL A 46 17.84 13.03 0.12
CA VAL A 46 16.65 13.44 -0.63
C VAL A 46 16.34 14.92 -0.38
N ILE A 47 16.34 15.36 0.87
CA ILE A 47 16.11 16.78 1.18
C ILE A 47 17.24 17.65 0.63
N ALA A 48 18.49 17.23 0.74
CA ALA A 48 19.63 17.94 0.15
C ALA A 48 19.46 18.15 -1.36
N ALA A 49 19.00 17.11 -2.08
CA ALA A 49 18.71 17.24 -3.50
C ALA A 49 17.57 18.23 -3.81
N ILE A 50 16.52 18.26 -2.97
CA ILE A 50 15.43 19.25 -3.09
C ILE A 50 15.97 20.65 -2.85
N VAL A 51 16.79 20.86 -1.82
CA VAL A 51 17.42 22.15 -1.50
C VAL A 51 18.28 22.62 -2.68
N ASN A 52 19.18 21.77 -3.19
CA ASN A 52 20.02 22.07 -4.35
C ASN A 52 19.22 22.49 -5.59
N ALA A 53 18.16 21.74 -5.90
CA ALA A 53 17.37 22.00 -7.10
C ALA A 53 16.48 23.24 -6.99
N THR A 54 16.07 23.61 -5.77
CA THR A 54 15.15 24.73 -5.51
C THR A 54 15.86 26.01 -5.08
N TRP A 55 17.19 25.98 -4.93
CA TRP A 55 18.01 27.15 -4.66
C TRP A 55 17.80 28.25 -5.73
N PRO A 56 17.71 29.55 -5.39
CA PRO A 56 17.88 30.17 -4.08
C PRO A 56 16.61 30.20 -3.20
N ALA A 57 15.48 29.59 -3.61
CA ALA A 57 14.26 29.62 -2.80
C ALA A 57 14.43 28.96 -1.42
N ALA A 58 15.31 27.96 -1.33
CA ALA A 58 15.67 27.31 -0.06
C ALA A 58 16.56 28.17 0.86
N ALA A 59 17.14 29.28 0.37
CA ALA A 59 18.03 30.13 1.16
C ALA A 59 17.32 30.75 2.38
N ALA A 60 16.00 30.95 2.31
CA ALA A 60 15.19 31.46 3.43
C ALA A 60 15.20 30.56 4.67
N VAL A 61 15.60 29.29 4.53
CA VAL A 61 15.75 28.34 5.64
C VAL A 61 17.11 28.51 6.35
N THR A 62 18.09 29.15 5.71
CA THR A 62 19.45 29.35 6.23
C THR A 62 19.57 30.72 6.88
N PRO A 63 19.93 30.82 8.17
CA PRO A 63 20.18 32.10 8.80
C PRO A 63 21.58 32.67 8.51
N GLU A 64 22.53 31.84 8.07
CA GLU A 64 23.95 32.21 7.94
C GLU A 64 24.37 32.58 6.51
N ARG A 65 24.77 33.85 6.31
CA ARG A 65 25.20 34.38 4.99
C ARG A 65 26.40 33.64 4.35
N PRO A 66 27.46 33.24 5.09
CA PRO A 66 28.61 32.57 4.48
C PRO A 66 28.25 31.22 3.85
N LEU A 67 27.36 30.46 4.48
CA LEU A 67 26.89 29.16 3.97
C LEU A 67 26.01 29.33 2.73
N ALA A 68 25.13 30.33 2.74
CA ALA A 68 24.31 30.66 1.58
C ALA A 68 25.17 31.07 0.38
N SER A 69 26.19 31.90 0.58
CA SER A 69 27.12 32.30 -0.50
C SER A 69 27.88 31.11 -1.09
N ALA A 70 28.34 30.17 -0.24
CA ALA A 70 29.02 28.97 -0.73
C ALA A 70 28.08 28.05 -1.54
N LEU A 71 26.79 28.02 -1.20
CA LEU A 71 25.76 27.32 -1.97
C LEU A 71 25.41 28.04 -3.28
N ASP A 72 25.41 29.39 -3.29
CA ASP A 72 25.25 30.18 -4.52
C ASP A 72 26.31 29.80 -5.54
N ASP A 73 27.58 29.75 -5.13
CA ASP A 73 28.70 29.36 -6.00
C ASP A 73 28.54 27.92 -6.51
N HIS A 74 28.23 26.98 -5.62
CA HIS A 74 28.02 25.57 -5.99
C HIS A 74 26.86 25.38 -6.99
N VAL A 75 25.72 26.01 -6.74
CA VAL A 75 24.54 25.87 -7.61
C VAL A 75 24.79 26.55 -8.97
N ALA A 76 25.54 27.66 -9.00
CA ALA A 76 25.97 28.28 -10.24
C ALA A 76 26.81 27.31 -11.10
N GLU A 77 27.79 26.62 -10.50
CA GLU A 77 28.58 25.58 -11.18
C GLU A 77 27.70 24.45 -11.73
N VAL A 78 26.78 23.92 -10.92
CA VAL A 78 25.87 22.83 -11.31
C VAL A 78 24.91 23.26 -12.43
N ARG A 79 24.55 24.54 -12.50
CA ARG A 79 23.67 25.11 -13.54
C ARG A 79 24.40 25.41 -14.84
N GLN A 80 25.64 25.88 -14.78
CA GLN A 80 26.47 26.18 -15.94
C GLN A 80 26.96 24.92 -16.66
N ALA A 81 26.99 23.77 -15.98
CA ALA A 81 27.29 22.49 -16.62
C ALA A 81 26.25 22.13 -17.70
N ASP A 82 26.71 22.01 -18.95
CA ASP A 82 25.88 21.63 -20.10
C ASP A 82 25.32 20.20 -19.93
N PRO A 83 23.99 20.01 -19.79
CA PRO A 83 23.39 18.68 -19.65
C PRO A 83 23.61 17.75 -20.85
N ALA A 84 23.93 18.29 -22.03
CA ALA A 84 24.23 17.50 -23.23
C ALA A 84 25.66 16.93 -23.22
N ALA A 85 26.60 17.62 -22.55
CA ALA A 85 27.99 17.17 -22.38
C ALA A 85 28.17 16.21 -21.18
N MET A 86 27.17 16.09 -20.31
CA MET A 86 27.20 15.21 -19.14
C MET A 86 27.01 13.73 -19.51
N THR A 87 27.72 12.83 -18.84
CA THR A 87 27.41 11.40 -18.89
C THR A 87 26.00 11.13 -18.38
N HIS A 88 25.37 10.04 -18.83
CA HIS A 88 24.04 9.66 -18.36
C HIS A 88 23.97 9.60 -16.82
N ILE A 89 24.97 9.02 -16.16
CA ILE A 89 25.05 8.89 -14.70
C ILE A 89 25.10 10.28 -14.02
N ALA A 90 25.97 11.17 -14.50
CA ALA A 90 26.07 12.53 -13.95
C ALA A 90 24.76 13.31 -14.13
N ARG A 91 24.09 13.12 -15.26
CA ARG A 91 22.79 13.75 -15.54
C ARG A 91 21.69 13.24 -14.61
N VAL A 92 21.63 11.93 -14.30
CA VAL A 92 20.58 11.37 -13.42
C VAL A 92 20.85 11.67 -11.93
N ASN A 93 22.10 12.00 -11.58
CA ASN A 93 22.55 12.32 -10.21
C ASN A 93 22.74 13.82 -9.98
N ARG A 94 22.33 14.69 -10.92
CA ARG A 94 22.65 16.13 -10.92
C ARG A 94 22.43 16.79 -9.56
N TRP A 95 21.29 16.51 -8.91
CA TRP A 95 20.92 17.16 -7.65
C TRP A 95 21.47 16.47 -6.39
N VAL A 96 21.87 15.20 -6.50
CA VAL A 96 22.43 14.41 -5.38
C VAL A 96 23.95 14.53 -5.32
N THR A 97 24.58 15.09 -6.35
CA THR A 97 26.03 15.35 -6.36
C THR A 97 26.40 16.28 -5.20
N PRO A 98 27.27 15.85 -4.27
CA PRO A 98 27.65 16.70 -3.15
C PRO A 98 28.49 17.89 -3.63
N PRO A 99 28.42 19.04 -2.94
CA PRO A 99 29.33 20.15 -3.18
C PRO A 99 30.79 19.74 -2.94
N ARG A 100 31.72 20.35 -3.69
CA ARG A 100 33.17 20.18 -3.47
C ARG A 100 33.68 21.02 -2.31
N SER A 101 33.05 22.16 -2.07
CA SER A 101 33.37 23.06 -0.96
C SER A 101 32.81 22.50 0.35
N THR A 102 33.66 22.39 1.37
CA THR A 102 33.26 21.96 2.72
C THR A 102 32.19 22.89 3.32
N LEU A 103 32.28 24.20 3.07
CA LEU A 103 31.28 25.18 3.50
C LEU A 103 29.94 24.97 2.81
N ALA A 104 29.94 24.69 1.51
CA ALA A 104 28.70 24.40 0.76
C ALA A 104 28.08 23.08 1.23
N THR A 105 28.88 22.04 1.48
CA THR A 105 28.40 20.78 2.05
C THR A 105 27.78 21.00 3.43
N ALA A 106 28.46 21.76 4.30
CA ALA A 106 27.95 22.09 5.64
C ALA A 106 26.62 22.83 5.56
N GLY A 107 26.51 23.86 4.72
CA GLY A 107 25.27 24.61 4.50
C GLY A 107 24.14 23.72 3.98
N LEU A 108 24.42 22.86 3.00
CA LEU A 108 23.43 21.95 2.45
C LEU A 108 22.87 20.97 3.50
N LEU A 109 23.74 20.39 4.31
CA LEU A 109 23.35 19.44 5.35
C LEU A 109 22.63 20.14 6.51
N ASP A 110 23.04 21.36 6.89
CA ASP A 110 22.38 22.15 7.93
C ASP A 110 20.93 22.47 7.54
N ILE A 111 20.71 23.02 6.34
CA ILE A 111 19.37 23.29 5.81
C ILE A 111 18.53 22.01 5.79
N SER A 112 19.12 20.92 5.29
CA SER A 112 18.42 19.65 5.14
C SER A 112 18.00 19.06 6.49
N SER A 113 18.90 19.13 7.48
CA SER A 113 18.62 18.72 8.85
C SER A 113 17.53 19.58 9.50
N ARG A 114 17.59 20.92 9.33
CA ARG A 114 16.56 21.84 9.84
C ARG A 114 15.19 21.52 9.26
N LEU A 115 15.11 21.27 7.95
CA LEU A 115 13.86 20.85 7.30
C LEU A 115 13.35 19.52 7.88
N LEU A 116 14.21 18.51 8.02
CA LEU A 116 13.83 17.21 8.59
C LEU A 116 13.41 17.29 10.07
N ALA A 117 13.89 18.29 10.80
CA ALA A 117 13.52 18.54 12.20
C ALA A 117 12.18 19.28 12.35
N LEU A 118 11.58 19.80 11.26
CA LEU A 118 10.29 20.47 11.32
C LEU A 118 9.16 19.51 11.70
N PRO A 119 8.13 19.99 12.44
CA PRO A 119 6.90 19.23 12.64
C PRO A 119 6.27 18.81 11.30
N PRO A 120 5.53 17.69 11.23
CA PRO A 120 5.04 17.13 9.97
C PRO A 120 4.28 18.11 9.07
N GLY A 121 3.38 18.93 9.64
CA GLY A 121 2.63 19.93 8.87
C GLY A 121 3.49 21.09 8.37
N ALA A 122 4.49 21.50 9.14
CA ALA A 122 5.43 22.56 8.75
C ALA A 122 6.40 22.07 7.66
N LEU A 123 6.87 20.82 7.76
CA LEU A 123 7.68 20.18 6.73
C LEU A 123 6.92 20.09 5.41
N GLU A 124 5.67 19.63 5.43
CA GLU A 124 4.85 19.55 4.21
C GLU A 124 4.67 20.91 3.54
N GLN A 125 4.38 21.94 4.32
CA GLN A 125 4.22 23.30 3.80
C GLN A 125 5.53 23.85 3.23
N ALA A 126 6.67 23.64 3.90
CA ALA A 126 7.98 24.03 3.41
C ALA A 126 8.31 23.33 2.09
N LEU A 127 8.12 22.00 2.03
CA LEU A 127 8.32 21.23 0.80
C LEU A 127 7.40 21.70 -0.33
N ARG A 128 6.15 22.05 -0.03
CA ARG A 128 5.20 22.55 -1.04
C ARG A 128 5.65 23.88 -1.64
N VAL A 129 6.23 24.77 -0.83
CA VAL A 129 6.78 26.03 -1.30
C VAL A 129 8.02 25.79 -2.16
N LEU A 130 8.97 24.96 -1.70
CA LEU A 130 10.20 24.66 -2.44
C LEU A 130 9.92 23.92 -3.76
N LEU A 131 9.11 22.86 -3.73
CA LEU A 131 8.86 22.06 -4.93
C LEU A 131 8.06 22.81 -6.00
N ARG A 132 7.36 23.90 -5.66
CA ARG A 132 6.74 24.80 -6.65
C ARG A 132 7.76 25.60 -7.45
N THR A 133 8.94 25.86 -6.90
CA THR A 133 10.04 26.57 -7.58
C THR A 133 11.05 25.61 -8.20
N ALA A 134 10.85 24.31 -8.05
CA ALA A 134 11.72 23.29 -8.58
C ALA A 134 11.66 23.24 -10.13
N PRO A 135 12.78 22.97 -10.82
CA PRO A 135 12.79 22.78 -12.26
C PRO A 135 11.96 21.55 -12.67
N PRO A 136 11.16 21.63 -13.75
CA PRO A 136 10.27 20.55 -14.17
C PRO A 136 11.04 19.28 -14.59
N GLU A 137 10.45 18.11 -14.34
CA GLU A 137 11.08 16.78 -14.46
C GLU A 137 11.65 16.45 -15.86
N ARG A 138 11.03 16.96 -16.93
CA ARG A 138 11.38 16.59 -18.32
C ARG A 138 12.81 16.98 -18.74
N THR A 139 13.49 17.82 -17.96
CA THR A 139 14.86 18.30 -18.24
C THR A 139 15.85 18.05 -17.10
N SER A 140 15.45 17.40 -16.00
CA SER A 140 16.14 17.56 -14.71
C SER A 140 16.56 16.24 -14.04
N GLY A 141 17.78 16.25 -13.48
CA GLY A 141 18.50 15.11 -12.93
C GLY A 141 17.98 14.56 -11.60
N TRP A 142 16.67 14.36 -11.50
CA TRP A 142 16.00 13.88 -10.30
C TRP A 142 15.93 12.36 -10.16
N GLY A 143 16.26 11.61 -11.22
CA GLY A 143 15.97 10.18 -11.29
C GLY A 143 16.55 9.39 -10.11
N ASN A 144 17.73 9.77 -9.60
CA ASN A 144 18.30 9.11 -8.44
C ASN A 144 17.71 9.59 -7.11
N THR A 145 17.41 10.88 -6.95
CA THR A 145 16.72 11.43 -5.77
C THR A 145 15.41 10.67 -5.50
N TRP A 146 14.63 10.50 -6.55
CA TRP A 146 13.36 9.79 -6.53
C TRP A 146 13.53 8.30 -6.26
N ARG A 147 14.50 7.65 -6.90
CA ARG A 147 14.82 6.24 -6.62
C ARG A 147 15.27 6.02 -5.17
N LEU A 148 16.06 6.94 -4.63
CA LEU A 148 16.54 6.90 -3.25
C LEU A 148 15.38 7.03 -2.27
N LEU A 149 14.50 8.02 -2.47
CA LEU A 149 13.28 8.18 -1.67
C LEU A 149 12.39 6.92 -1.74
N GLN A 150 12.28 6.27 -2.91
CA GLN A 150 11.45 5.05 -3.07
C GLN A 150 11.90 3.87 -2.25
N ARG A 151 13.21 3.63 -2.31
CA ARG A 151 13.80 2.36 -1.88
C ARG A 151 14.24 2.43 -0.43
N HIS A 152 14.61 3.62 0.02
CA HIS A 152 15.44 3.78 1.20
C HIS A 152 15.00 4.93 2.12
N GLY A 153 14.17 5.86 1.64
CA GLY A 153 13.64 6.94 2.48
C GLY A 153 12.62 6.45 3.51
N SER A 154 12.49 7.16 4.62
CA SER A 154 11.49 6.86 5.65
C SER A 154 10.07 7.06 5.12
N TYR A 155 9.13 6.28 5.65
CA TYR A 155 7.72 6.37 5.28
C TYR A 155 7.16 7.78 5.48
N LEU A 156 7.51 8.43 6.60
CA LEU A 156 7.05 9.78 6.91
C LEU A 156 7.56 10.81 5.90
N LEU A 157 8.83 10.75 5.49
CA LEU A 157 9.35 11.64 4.47
C LEU A 157 8.70 11.38 3.11
N GLN A 158 8.52 10.11 2.74
CA GLN A 158 7.85 9.73 1.50
C GLN A 158 6.46 10.38 1.39
N GLU A 159 5.60 10.19 2.40
CA GLU A 159 4.25 10.76 2.44
C GLU A 159 4.23 12.29 2.31
N ARG A 160 5.15 12.97 2.99
CA ARG A 160 5.22 14.45 2.98
C ARG A 160 5.70 15.00 1.66
N VAL A 161 6.72 14.40 1.06
CA VAL A 161 7.18 14.77 -0.28
C VAL A 161 6.06 14.55 -1.29
N ILE A 162 5.38 13.40 -1.24
CA ILE A 162 4.28 13.08 -2.16
C ILE A 162 3.13 14.09 -2.05
N SER A 163 2.78 14.52 -0.84
CA SER A 163 1.71 15.49 -0.59
C SER A 163 2.10 16.93 -0.97
N ALA A 164 3.39 17.21 -1.07
CA ALA A 164 3.94 18.52 -1.41
C ALA A 164 4.24 18.71 -2.91
N VAL A 165 4.43 17.62 -3.67
CA VAL A 165 4.76 17.67 -5.10
C VAL A 165 3.62 18.33 -5.91
N PRO A 166 3.92 19.39 -6.68
CA PRO A 166 2.91 20.07 -7.50
C PRO A 166 2.36 19.20 -8.64
N ALA A 167 1.13 19.47 -9.08
CA ALA A 167 0.49 18.73 -10.17
C ALA A 167 1.26 18.76 -11.50
N HIS A 168 2.01 19.84 -11.78
CA HIS A 168 2.83 19.98 -13.00
C HIS A 168 4.12 19.14 -12.97
N PHE A 169 4.45 18.56 -11.83
CA PHE A 169 5.47 17.51 -11.70
C PHE A 169 4.85 16.19 -12.22
N THR A 170 4.63 16.07 -13.54
CA THR A 170 4.06 14.87 -14.19
C THR A 170 4.67 14.59 -15.57
N PRO A 171 4.71 13.32 -16.03
CA PRO A 171 5.41 12.18 -15.45
C PRO A 171 6.36 11.59 -16.50
N SER A 172 7.64 11.51 -16.22
CA SER A 172 8.56 10.64 -16.98
C SER A 172 9.44 9.81 -16.08
N SER A 173 9.49 10.10 -14.77
CA SER A 173 10.01 9.13 -13.82
C SER A 173 8.95 8.10 -13.49
N HIS A 174 9.27 6.86 -13.86
CA HIS A 174 8.62 5.66 -13.36
C HIS A 174 8.45 5.72 -11.83
N TYR A 175 9.28 6.47 -11.08
CA TYR A 175 9.09 6.71 -9.65
C TYR A 175 7.78 7.40 -9.32
N PHE A 176 7.49 8.61 -9.81
CA PHE A 176 6.24 9.29 -9.48
C PHE A 176 5.04 8.62 -10.12
N GLU A 177 5.21 7.94 -11.24
CA GLU A 177 4.14 7.06 -11.72
C GLU A 177 3.92 5.88 -10.77
N THR A 178 4.95 5.26 -10.19
CA THR A 178 4.86 4.14 -9.24
C THR A 178 4.51 4.58 -7.82
N VAL A 179 4.89 5.78 -7.41
CA VAL A 179 4.74 6.35 -6.07
C VAL A 179 3.50 7.20 -5.98
N HIS A 180 3.15 7.99 -6.99
CA HIS A 180 1.75 8.37 -7.10
C HIS A 180 0.92 7.11 -7.29
N ARG A 181 1.31 6.04 -7.98
CA ARG A 181 0.53 4.78 -7.95
C ARG A 181 0.47 4.11 -6.57
N ARG A 182 1.50 4.21 -5.71
CA ARG A 182 1.53 3.68 -4.33
C ARG A 182 0.77 4.56 -3.32
N ALA A 183 0.86 5.88 -3.42
CA ALA A 183 0.03 6.84 -2.67
C ALA A 183 -1.39 6.97 -3.24
N ARG A 184 -1.59 6.65 -4.53
CA ARG A 184 -2.92 6.36 -5.14
C ARG A 184 -3.44 4.99 -4.69
N GLN A 185 -2.61 4.16 -4.05
CA GLN A 185 -2.97 2.88 -3.42
C GLN A 185 -3.00 2.95 -1.88
N ALA A 186 -2.64 4.07 -1.28
CA ALA A 186 -2.68 4.29 0.15
C ALA A 186 -3.54 5.53 0.39
N VAL A 187 -4.86 5.32 0.39
CA VAL A 187 -5.72 6.24 1.10
C VAL A 187 -5.63 5.74 2.54
N ILE A 188 -4.71 6.29 3.33
CA ILE A 188 -4.67 6.02 4.77
C ILE A 188 -5.32 7.22 5.45
N PRO A 189 -6.64 7.20 5.67
CA PRO A 189 -7.24 8.02 6.71
C PRO A 189 -6.47 7.81 8.02
N ALA A 190 -6.30 8.86 8.81
CA ALA A 190 -5.87 8.74 10.21
C ALA A 190 -6.71 7.65 10.91
N ARG A 191 -6.16 6.87 11.84
CA ARG A 191 -6.89 5.78 12.54
C ARG A 191 -8.32 6.24 12.91
N ILE A 192 -9.31 5.63 12.27
CA ILE A 192 -10.73 5.98 12.47
C ILE A 192 -11.35 4.91 13.36
N GLY A 193 -11.74 5.28 14.58
CA GLY A 193 -12.45 4.40 15.49
C GLY A 193 -11.56 3.41 16.24
N HIS A 194 -12.20 2.40 16.83
CA HIS A 194 -11.59 1.48 17.82
C HIS A 194 -11.51 0.02 17.34
N PHE A 195 -11.82 -0.24 16.06
CA PHE A 195 -11.70 -1.59 15.51
C PHE A 195 -10.23 -1.97 15.28
N GLN A 196 -9.92 -3.24 15.50
CA GLN A 196 -8.57 -3.81 15.33
C GLN A 196 -8.44 -4.47 13.95
N PRO A 197 -7.21 -4.66 13.44
CA PRO A 197 -7.00 -5.34 12.16
C PRO A 197 -7.59 -6.76 12.14
N ASP A 198 -7.64 -7.45 13.29
CA ASP A 198 -8.23 -8.79 13.43
C ASP A 198 -9.75 -8.81 13.18
N HIS A 199 -10.42 -7.65 13.31
CA HIS A 199 -11.86 -7.50 13.06
C HIS A 199 -12.21 -7.37 11.57
N ILE A 200 -11.20 -7.40 10.69
CA ILE A 200 -11.38 -7.19 9.27
C ILE A 200 -11.42 -8.53 8.54
N PRO A 201 -12.54 -8.85 7.86
CA PRO A 201 -12.63 -10.06 7.05
C PRO A 201 -11.76 -9.93 5.80
N GLN A 202 -11.20 -11.05 5.34
CA GLN A 202 -10.45 -11.08 4.09
C GLN A 202 -11.37 -10.81 2.89
N TRP A 203 -12.61 -11.28 2.94
CA TRP A 203 -13.66 -10.94 1.99
C TRP A 203 -14.70 -10.02 2.63
N LEU A 204 -14.73 -8.76 2.21
CA LEU A 204 -15.68 -7.78 2.76
C LEU A 204 -17.15 -8.22 2.50
N PRO A 205 -17.99 -8.22 3.56
CA PRO A 205 -19.44 -8.43 3.44
C PRO A 205 -20.10 -7.48 2.43
N ASP A 206 -21.19 -7.93 1.82
CA ASP A 206 -21.87 -7.16 0.75
C ASP A 206 -22.47 -5.85 1.27
N ASP A 207 -23.00 -5.86 2.50
CA ASP A 207 -23.49 -4.70 3.22
C ASP A 207 -22.37 -3.70 3.51
N TRP A 208 -21.22 -4.16 4.04
CA TRP A 208 -20.06 -3.29 4.25
C TRP A 208 -19.59 -2.67 2.93
N PHE A 209 -19.47 -3.50 1.88
CA PHE A 209 -19.01 -3.04 0.59
C PHE A 209 -19.99 -2.05 -0.07
N SER A 210 -21.29 -2.18 0.20
CA SER A 210 -22.32 -1.27 -0.34
C SER A 210 -22.22 0.16 0.19
N VAL A 211 -21.65 0.36 1.39
CA VAL A 211 -21.41 1.70 1.97
C VAL A 211 -20.46 2.52 1.11
N MET A 212 -19.53 1.88 0.39
CA MET A 212 -18.61 2.59 -0.50
C MET A 212 -19.25 3.02 -1.82
N PHE A 213 -20.41 2.48 -2.20
CA PHE A 213 -20.97 2.64 -3.56
C PHE A 213 -22.48 2.86 -3.55
N THR A 214 -22.89 4.07 -3.94
CA THR A 214 -24.29 4.42 -4.20
C THR A 214 -24.85 3.76 -5.48
N ASP A 215 -24.01 3.50 -6.50
CA ASP A 215 -24.42 2.79 -7.74
C ASP A 215 -23.68 1.45 -7.88
N ALA A 216 -24.09 0.50 -7.03
CA ALA A 216 -23.30 -0.67 -6.62
C ALA A 216 -23.12 -1.80 -7.67
N ARG A 217 -23.86 -1.81 -8.79
CA ARG A 217 -24.05 -3.08 -9.54
C ARG A 217 -22.83 -3.59 -10.31
N SER A 218 -21.95 -2.70 -10.80
CA SER A 218 -20.77 -3.09 -11.58
C SER A 218 -19.54 -3.36 -10.70
N MET A 219 -19.34 -2.55 -9.64
CA MET A 219 -18.14 -2.61 -8.80
C MET A 219 -18.27 -3.55 -7.60
N ALA A 220 -19.49 -3.83 -7.10
CA ALA A 220 -19.74 -4.89 -6.10
C ALA A 220 -19.16 -6.26 -6.49
N ARG A 221 -18.90 -6.48 -7.79
CA ARG A 221 -18.42 -7.74 -8.34
C ARG A 221 -16.89 -7.80 -8.50
N SER A 222 -16.16 -6.70 -8.27
CA SER A 222 -14.70 -6.69 -8.42
C SER A 222 -14.01 -7.32 -7.22
N ILE A 223 -13.57 -8.57 -7.37
CA ILE A 223 -12.80 -9.32 -6.36
C ILE A 223 -11.56 -8.53 -5.93
N ALA A 224 -10.84 -7.97 -6.90
CA ALA A 224 -9.60 -7.27 -6.62
C ALA A 224 -9.81 -5.94 -5.89
N PHE A 225 -10.93 -5.26 -6.15
CA PHE A 225 -11.27 -4.05 -5.39
C PHE A 225 -11.69 -4.40 -3.96
N ARG A 226 -12.44 -5.49 -3.74
CA ARG A 226 -12.76 -5.97 -2.39
C ARG A 226 -11.52 -6.31 -1.58
N ARG A 227 -10.56 -7.01 -2.18
CA ARG A 227 -9.23 -7.26 -1.57
C ARG A 227 -8.52 -5.96 -1.22
N TYR A 228 -8.49 -5.01 -2.14
CA TYR A 228 -7.88 -3.70 -1.91
C TYR A 228 -8.53 -2.96 -0.73
N ALA A 229 -9.86 -2.88 -0.69
CA ALA A 229 -10.58 -2.22 0.39
C ALA A 229 -10.34 -2.90 1.75
N ALA A 230 -10.29 -4.25 1.79
CA ALA A 230 -9.93 -4.98 3.01
C ALA A 230 -8.51 -4.65 3.48
N VAL A 231 -7.53 -4.60 2.56
CA VAL A 231 -6.15 -4.21 2.87
C VAL A 231 -6.10 -2.77 3.40
N GLN A 232 -6.79 -1.83 2.76
CA GLN A 232 -6.85 -0.44 3.23
C GLN A 232 -7.43 -0.34 4.64
N LEU A 233 -8.50 -1.08 4.96
CA LEU A 233 -9.05 -1.10 6.32
C LEU A 233 -8.02 -1.60 7.35
N VAL A 234 -7.20 -2.61 7.00
CA VAL A 234 -6.14 -3.10 7.89
C VAL A 234 -5.09 -2.02 8.11
N GLN A 235 -4.73 -1.28 7.06
CA GLN A 235 -3.81 -0.14 7.17
C GLN A 235 -4.42 1.06 7.90
N ILE A 236 -5.75 1.17 7.98
CA ILE A 236 -6.42 2.18 8.82
C ILE A 236 -6.43 1.75 10.28
N ALA A 237 -6.58 0.45 10.56
CA ALA A 237 -6.61 -0.10 11.91
C ALA A 237 -5.22 -0.32 12.52
N SER A 238 -4.16 -0.31 11.70
CA SER A 238 -2.79 -0.66 12.11
C SER A 238 -1.76 0.12 11.32
N ASP A 239 -0.50 0.11 11.76
CA ASP A 239 0.60 0.78 11.04
C ASP A 239 1.27 -0.16 10.01
N MET A 240 0.57 -1.22 9.58
CA MET A 240 1.10 -2.17 8.61
C MET A 240 1.25 -1.55 7.22
N LEU A 241 2.35 -1.90 6.56
CA LEU A 241 2.53 -1.58 5.15
C LEU A 241 1.55 -2.40 4.30
N PHE A 242 1.26 -1.95 3.09
CA PHE A 242 0.24 -2.56 2.22
C PHE A 242 0.45 -4.06 1.99
N ASN A 243 1.70 -4.49 1.78
CA ASN A 243 2.01 -5.90 1.58
C ASN A 243 1.88 -6.70 2.89
N ASP A 244 2.29 -6.12 4.03
CA ASP A 244 2.17 -6.76 5.34
C ASP A 244 0.70 -6.91 5.73
N ALA A 245 -0.12 -5.89 5.46
CA ALA A 245 -1.57 -5.93 5.63
C ALA A 245 -2.23 -6.99 4.71
N ALA A 246 -1.76 -7.14 3.47
CA ALA A 246 -2.23 -8.21 2.59
C ALA A 246 -1.85 -9.60 3.10
N SER A 247 -0.60 -9.77 3.55
CA SER A 247 -0.11 -11.01 4.15
C SER A 247 -0.85 -11.34 5.44
N PHE A 248 -1.14 -10.34 6.27
CA PHE A 248 -1.95 -10.45 7.49
C PHE A 248 -3.37 -10.97 7.20
N LEU A 249 -3.98 -10.52 6.10
CA LEU A 249 -5.26 -11.03 5.63
C LEU A 249 -5.15 -12.43 5.01
N GLY A 250 -3.95 -12.97 4.80
CA GLY A 250 -3.72 -14.26 4.16
C GLY A 250 -3.95 -14.22 2.65
N LEU A 251 -3.75 -13.07 2.00
CA LEU A 251 -3.81 -12.95 0.56
C LEU A 251 -2.53 -13.51 -0.08
N PRO A 252 -2.61 -14.26 -1.19
CA PRO A 252 -1.43 -14.83 -1.84
C PRO A 252 -0.53 -13.75 -2.45
N ASP A 253 0.76 -14.05 -2.59
CA ASP A 253 1.69 -13.18 -3.30
C ASP A 253 1.16 -12.88 -4.70
N GLN A 254 1.25 -11.61 -5.10
CA GLN A 254 0.71 -11.14 -6.37
C GLN A 254 -0.82 -11.28 -6.49
N TRP A 255 -1.59 -11.28 -5.40
CA TRP A 255 -3.07 -11.25 -5.42
C TRP A 255 -3.68 -10.11 -6.26
N HIS A 256 -2.91 -9.05 -6.52
CA HIS A 256 -3.21 -7.93 -7.41
C HIS A 256 -2.92 -8.24 -8.89
N ARG A 257 -2.46 -9.43 -9.24
CA ARG A 257 -2.41 -9.93 -10.61
C ARG A 257 -3.58 -10.90 -10.72
N GLY A 258 -4.68 -10.45 -11.33
CA GLY A 258 -5.91 -11.22 -11.35
C GLY A 258 -5.72 -12.63 -11.90
N HIS A 259 -6.61 -13.55 -11.52
CA HIS A 259 -6.72 -14.93 -12.02
C HIS A 259 -7.00 -15.06 -13.54
N ASN A 260 -6.67 -14.05 -14.34
CA ASN A 260 -6.60 -14.11 -15.79
C ASN A 260 -5.24 -13.52 -16.18
N ARG A 261 -4.36 -14.35 -16.75
CA ARG A 261 -3.06 -13.92 -17.32
C ARG A 261 -3.19 -12.88 -18.45
N SER A 262 -4.41 -12.47 -18.81
CA SER A 262 -4.71 -11.39 -19.77
C SER A 262 -5.26 -10.10 -19.12
N ALA A 263 -5.40 -10.05 -17.80
CA ALA A 263 -5.74 -8.83 -17.08
C ALA A 263 -5.03 -8.86 -15.71
N GLY A 264 -3.72 -8.63 -15.71
CA GLY A 264 -3.09 -8.13 -14.48
C GLY A 264 -3.89 -6.93 -13.99
N LEU A 265 -3.95 -6.66 -12.68
CA LEU A 265 -4.35 -5.32 -12.25
C LEU A 265 -3.24 -4.33 -12.64
N LYS A 266 -3.21 -4.04 -13.93
CA LYS A 266 -3.54 -2.70 -14.34
C LYS A 266 -4.88 -2.32 -13.67
N ILE A 267 -4.80 -1.85 -12.42
CA ILE A 267 -5.33 -0.50 -12.17
C ILE A 267 -4.49 0.41 -13.09
N ARG A 268 -4.73 0.29 -14.39
CA ARG A 268 -4.65 1.41 -15.30
C ARG A 268 -5.99 2.08 -15.03
N TYR A 269 -5.96 3.38 -14.90
CA TYR A 269 -7.09 4.26 -15.16
C TYR A 269 -7.55 4.11 -16.63
N ASN A 270 -7.68 2.87 -17.14
CA ASN A 270 -8.17 2.55 -18.45
C ASN A 270 -9.70 2.55 -18.36
N SER A 271 -10.23 3.70 -18.76
CA SER A 271 -11.52 3.95 -19.42
C SER A 271 -12.84 3.50 -18.80
N HIS A 272 -12.92 2.45 -17.97
CA HIS A 272 -14.19 2.04 -17.33
C HIS A 272 -14.38 2.54 -15.90
N TYR A 273 -13.29 3.01 -15.26
CA TYR A 273 -13.30 3.55 -13.89
C TYR A 273 -13.00 5.06 -13.85
N ARG A 274 -13.18 5.76 -14.97
CA ARG A 274 -12.93 7.21 -15.13
C ARG A 274 -13.83 8.12 -14.29
N PHE A 275 -14.80 7.56 -13.56
CA PHE A 275 -15.83 8.34 -12.86
C PHE A 275 -15.50 8.67 -11.40
N TRP A 276 -14.40 8.17 -10.83
CA TRP A 276 -14.07 8.44 -9.42
C TRP A 276 -12.90 9.41 -9.30
N ARG A 277 -13.17 10.59 -8.74
CA ARG A 277 -12.12 11.51 -8.30
C ARG A 277 -11.48 10.92 -7.03
N ARG A 278 -10.24 11.28 -6.75
CA ARG A 278 -9.49 10.79 -5.56
C ARG A 278 -10.23 11.09 -4.26
N GLU A 279 -10.85 12.26 -4.20
CA GLU A 279 -11.69 12.73 -3.09
C GLU A 279 -12.83 11.76 -2.80
N ASP A 280 -13.45 11.19 -3.85
CA ASP A 280 -14.56 10.26 -3.72
C ASP A 280 -14.12 8.92 -3.12
N LEU A 281 -12.98 8.35 -3.56
CA LEU A 281 -12.45 7.10 -3.01
C LEU A 281 -12.01 7.25 -1.55
N ALA A 282 -11.35 8.37 -1.23
CA ALA A 282 -10.91 8.65 0.13
C ALA A 282 -12.10 8.80 1.08
N THR A 283 -13.14 9.49 0.62
CA THR A 283 -14.41 9.64 1.34
C THR A 283 -15.11 8.30 1.51
N SER A 284 -15.17 7.46 0.46
CA SER A 284 -15.77 6.12 0.55
C SER A 284 -15.04 5.20 1.52
N LEU A 285 -13.70 5.19 1.53
CA LEU A 285 -12.92 4.38 2.48
C LEU A 285 -13.05 4.91 3.92
N THR A 286 -13.15 6.22 4.08
CA THR A 286 -13.44 6.87 5.38
C THR A 286 -14.82 6.46 5.88
N ALA A 287 -15.85 6.51 5.02
CA ALA A 287 -17.21 6.10 5.34
C ALA A 287 -17.28 4.61 5.70
N LEU A 288 -16.54 3.76 4.98
CA LEU A 288 -16.43 2.33 5.30
C LEU A 288 -15.77 2.12 6.67
N ALA A 289 -14.66 2.80 6.95
CA ALA A 289 -14.00 2.69 8.26
C ALA A 289 -14.90 3.18 9.41
N GLN A 290 -15.65 4.27 9.20
CA GLN A 290 -16.66 4.74 10.16
C GLN A 290 -17.76 3.71 10.38
N HIS A 291 -18.29 3.11 9.30
CA HIS A 291 -19.29 2.05 9.38
C HIS A 291 -18.79 0.85 10.20
N VAL A 292 -17.56 0.40 9.95
CA VAL A 292 -16.95 -0.71 10.71
C VAL A 292 -16.77 -0.34 12.18
N SER A 293 -16.38 0.91 12.48
CA SER A 293 -16.20 1.39 13.87
C SER A 293 -17.50 1.51 14.67
N GLN A 294 -18.66 1.50 14.01
CA GLN A 294 -19.98 1.57 14.63
C GLN A 294 -20.60 0.18 14.84
N ALA A 295 -19.89 -0.90 14.53
CA ALA A 295 -20.37 -2.25 14.74
C ALA A 295 -20.64 -2.51 16.24
N GLN A 296 -21.79 -3.12 16.55
CA GLN A 296 -22.18 -3.46 17.93
C GLN A 296 -21.33 -4.60 18.51
N GLU A 297 -20.89 -5.52 17.65
CA GLU A 297 -20.03 -6.64 18.02
C GLU A 297 -18.88 -6.78 17.01
N TYR A 298 -17.68 -7.03 17.52
CA TYR A 298 -16.52 -7.30 16.69
C TYR A 298 -16.28 -8.80 16.58
N ILE A 299 -16.12 -9.27 15.35
CA ILE A 299 -15.75 -10.65 15.05
C ILE A 299 -14.25 -10.71 14.81
N ASP A 300 -13.52 -11.52 15.57
CA ASP A 300 -12.11 -11.82 15.27
C ASP A 300 -12.01 -12.79 14.08
N TYR A 301 -11.94 -12.23 12.88
CA TYR A 301 -11.80 -12.99 11.65
C TYR A 301 -10.43 -13.64 11.51
N ARG A 302 -9.39 -13.07 12.12
CA ARG A 302 -8.04 -13.65 12.05
C ARG A 302 -7.99 -14.97 12.82
N SER A 303 -8.46 -14.98 14.06
CA SER A 303 -8.52 -16.20 14.87
C SER A 303 -9.36 -17.28 14.19
N ARG A 304 -10.49 -16.91 13.55
CA ARG A 304 -11.27 -17.86 12.74
C ARG A 304 -10.48 -18.42 11.56
N ARG A 305 -9.78 -17.58 10.79
CA ARG A 305 -8.93 -18.05 9.67
C ARG A 305 -7.86 -19.03 10.14
N LEU A 306 -7.17 -18.72 11.25
CA LEU A 306 -6.12 -19.58 11.80
C LEU A 306 -6.69 -20.91 12.29
N ARG A 307 -7.81 -20.91 13.00
CA ARG A 307 -8.47 -22.12 13.51
C ARG A 307 -8.95 -23.05 12.38
N PHE A 308 -9.37 -22.49 11.25
CA PHE A 308 -9.94 -23.25 10.12
C PHE A 308 -8.95 -23.43 8.96
N LEU A 309 -7.65 -23.16 9.15
CA LEU A 309 -6.64 -23.15 8.07
C LEU A 309 -6.53 -24.48 7.31
N GLY A 310 -6.76 -25.62 7.98
CA GLY A 310 -6.79 -26.96 7.37
C GLY A 310 -8.17 -27.61 7.33
N TRP A 311 -9.24 -26.87 7.64
CA TRP A 311 -10.57 -27.45 7.81
C TRP A 311 -11.20 -27.80 6.46
N THR A 312 -11.71 -29.03 6.35
CA THR A 312 -12.55 -29.48 5.23
C THR A 312 -13.74 -30.27 5.74
N LEU A 313 -14.84 -30.28 4.97
CA LEU A 313 -16.04 -31.03 5.31
C LEU A 313 -15.75 -32.55 5.34
N SER A 314 -15.93 -33.18 6.51
CA SER A 314 -15.69 -34.61 6.73
C SER A 314 -16.70 -35.49 5.98
N THR A 315 -16.40 -36.80 5.87
CA THR A 315 -17.21 -37.69 5.01
C THR A 315 -18.53 -37.98 5.69
N ASP A 316 -18.47 -38.15 7.00
CA ASP A 316 -19.63 -38.38 7.85
C ASP A 316 -20.53 -37.15 7.88
N ALA A 317 -19.95 -35.95 8.08
CA ALA A 317 -20.74 -34.70 8.04
C ALA A 317 -21.40 -34.45 6.67
N TRP A 318 -20.75 -34.88 5.58
CA TRP A 318 -21.37 -34.83 4.25
C TRP A 318 -22.50 -35.86 4.10
N ALA A 319 -22.33 -37.08 4.61
CA ALA A 319 -23.36 -38.11 4.59
C ALA A 319 -24.59 -37.69 5.40
N ASP A 320 -24.40 -37.00 6.53
CA ASP A 320 -25.48 -36.43 7.33
C ASP A 320 -26.26 -35.36 6.55
N LEU A 321 -25.54 -34.46 5.87
CA LEU A 321 -26.15 -33.46 5.00
C LEU A 321 -26.91 -34.09 3.83
N GLU A 322 -26.36 -35.12 3.18
CA GLU A 322 -27.05 -35.87 2.13
C GLU A 322 -28.32 -36.55 2.66
N THR A 323 -28.26 -37.15 3.84
CA THR A 323 -29.40 -37.82 4.48
C THR A 323 -30.52 -36.81 4.80
N GLU A 324 -30.17 -35.64 5.32
CA GLU A 324 -31.13 -34.55 5.55
C GLU A 324 -31.78 -34.07 4.25
N LEU A 325 -31.00 -33.97 3.16
CA LEU A 325 -31.51 -33.56 1.85
C LEU A 325 -32.47 -34.61 1.27
N ARG A 326 -32.12 -35.91 1.35
CA ARG A 326 -33.00 -37.00 0.92
C ARG A 326 -34.29 -37.03 1.73
N ARG A 327 -34.23 -36.85 3.05
CA ARG A 327 -35.43 -36.82 3.92
C ARG A 327 -36.41 -35.71 3.52
N ARG A 328 -35.91 -34.56 3.09
CA ARG A 328 -36.75 -33.41 2.70
C ARG A 328 -37.32 -33.50 1.29
N HIS A 329 -36.66 -34.23 0.38
CA HIS A 329 -36.95 -34.14 -1.06
C HIS A 329 -37.17 -35.50 -1.75
N GLY A 330 -37.08 -36.61 -1.01
CA GLY A 330 -37.23 -37.97 -1.52
C GLY A 330 -35.99 -38.51 -2.24
N ASP A 331 -35.97 -39.83 -2.48
CA ASP A 331 -34.82 -40.55 -3.07
C ASP A 331 -34.64 -40.30 -4.58
N HIS A 332 -35.60 -39.65 -5.24
CA HIS A 332 -35.55 -39.37 -6.68
C HIS A 332 -34.73 -38.11 -7.06
N HIS A 333 -34.08 -37.46 -6.10
CA HIS A 333 -33.20 -36.33 -6.37
C HIS A 333 -31.81 -36.79 -6.85
N VAL A 334 -31.66 -36.97 -8.17
CA VAL A 334 -30.38 -37.27 -8.80
C VAL A 334 -29.58 -35.97 -8.99
N PHE A 335 -28.44 -35.88 -8.32
CA PHE A 335 -27.48 -34.80 -8.54
C PHE A 335 -26.94 -34.89 -9.97
N SER A 336 -27.07 -33.83 -10.77
CA SER A 336 -26.39 -33.72 -12.08
C SER A 336 -24.87 -33.51 -11.97
N TYR A 337 -24.35 -33.47 -10.74
CA TYR A 337 -22.96 -33.29 -10.37
C TYR A 337 -22.50 -34.46 -9.49
N SER A 338 -21.21 -34.80 -9.54
CA SER A 338 -20.67 -35.85 -8.67
C SER A 338 -20.73 -35.45 -7.19
N ALA A 339 -20.94 -36.43 -6.31
CA ALA A 339 -20.96 -36.21 -4.85
C ALA A 339 -19.65 -35.55 -4.35
N GLY A 340 -18.51 -35.94 -4.91
CA GLY A 340 -17.21 -35.32 -4.61
C GLY A 340 -17.17 -33.82 -4.94
N LEU A 341 -17.67 -33.42 -6.12
CA LEU A 341 -17.70 -32.00 -6.52
C LEU A 341 -18.64 -31.18 -5.63
N LEU A 342 -19.81 -31.72 -5.30
CA LEU A 342 -20.77 -31.05 -4.42
C LEU A 342 -20.24 -30.89 -3.00
N ARG A 343 -19.56 -31.91 -2.48
CA ARG A 343 -18.90 -31.87 -1.19
C ARG A 343 -17.76 -30.87 -1.15
N ASP A 344 -16.89 -30.85 -2.16
CA ASP A 344 -15.80 -29.89 -2.27
C ASP A 344 -16.33 -28.46 -2.30
N CYS A 345 -17.35 -28.21 -3.12
CA CYS A 345 -18.01 -26.91 -3.15
C CYS A 345 -18.64 -26.57 -1.79
N SER A 346 -19.36 -27.50 -1.18
CA SER A 346 -19.99 -27.28 0.13
C SER A 346 -18.96 -26.99 1.23
N SER A 347 -17.82 -27.69 1.21
CA SER A 347 -16.68 -27.45 2.10
C SER A 347 -16.16 -26.03 1.95
N LYS A 348 -15.88 -25.59 0.73
CA LYS A 348 -15.41 -24.23 0.45
C LYS A 348 -16.46 -23.17 0.84
N PHE A 349 -17.76 -23.47 0.73
CA PHE A 349 -18.86 -22.60 1.18
C PHE A 349 -18.81 -22.36 2.67
N ILE A 350 -18.83 -23.45 3.42
CA ILE A 350 -18.83 -23.41 4.87
C ILE A 350 -17.57 -22.69 5.35
N TRP A 351 -16.40 -23.07 4.82
CA TRP A 351 -15.13 -22.44 5.17
C TRP A 351 -15.17 -20.93 4.96
N SER A 352 -15.55 -20.46 3.75
CA SER A 352 -15.58 -19.03 3.43
C SER A 352 -16.52 -18.22 4.33
N ARG A 353 -17.67 -18.81 4.71
CA ARG A 353 -18.65 -18.18 5.60
C ARG A 353 -18.14 -18.11 7.03
N VAL A 354 -17.55 -19.18 7.53
CA VAL A 354 -17.06 -19.25 8.92
C VAL A 354 -15.89 -18.29 9.10
N THR A 355 -14.94 -18.26 8.16
CA THR A 355 -13.70 -17.47 8.29
C THR A 355 -13.81 -16.03 7.79
N GLY A 356 -14.87 -15.67 7.06
CA GLY A 356 -14.96 -14.37 6.38
C GLY A 356 -13.93 -14.23 5.27
N SER A 357 -13.53 -15.34 4.65
CA SER A 357 -12.49 -15.40 3.61
C SER A 357 -13.05 -15.66 2.23
N GLU A 358 -12.17 -15.48 1.25
CA GLU A 358 -12.48 -15.82 -0.13
C GLU A 358 -12.56 -17.33 -0.32
N TRP A 359 -13.65 -17.77 -0.91
CA TRP A 359 -13.86 -19.16 -1.30
C TRP A 359 -12.67 -19.82 -2.00
N CYS A 360 -12.00 -19.10 -2.91
CA CYS A 360 -10.92 -19.69 -3.70
C CYS A 360 -9.66 -19.97 -2.87
N LEU A 361 -9.59 -19.45 -1.64
CA LEU A 361 -8.51 -19.69 -0.69
C LEU A 361 -8.87 -20.79 0.32
N ALA A 362 -10.07 -21.37 0.23
CA ALA A 362 -10.48 -22.46 1.08
C ALA A 362 -9.63 -23.72 0.80
N PRO A 363 -9.25 -24.47 1.85
CA PRO A 363 -8.54 -25.73 1.71
C PRO A 363 -9.30 -26.71 0.81
N THR A 364 -8.58 -27.38 -0.09
CA THR A 364 -9.14 -28.42 -0.96
C THR A 364 -8.75 -29.80 -0.46
N ARG A 365 -9.67 -30.76 -0.62
CA ARG A 365 -9.43 -32.17 -0.28
C ARG A 365 -8.52 -32.87 -1.29
N THR A 366 -8.53 -32.39 -2.52
CA THR A 366 -7.73 -32.89 -3.63
C THR A 366 -6.46 -32.04 -3.79
N ALA A 367 -5.32 -32.70 -3.98
CA ALA A 367 -4.07 -32.03 -4.31
C ALA A 367 -4.23 -31.27 -5.63
N PRO A 368 -3.68 -30.05 -5.77
CA PRO A 368 -3.71 -29.33 -7.03
C PRO A 368 -3.00 -30.18 -8.10
N THR A 369 -3.69 -30.49 -9.19
CA THR A 369 -3.08 -31.21 -10.31
C THR A 369 -1.92 -30.39 -10.89
N PRO A 370 -0.75 -31.00 -11.19
CA PRO A 370 0.47 -30.28 -11.57
C PRO A 370 0.40 -29.53 -12.92
N ARG A 371 -0.69 -29.69 -13.69
CA ARG A 371 -1.05 -28.73 -14.74
C ARG A 371 -1.84 -27.61 -14.08
N GLY A 372 -1.12 -26.52 -13.76
CA GLY A 372 -1.65 -25.42 -12.97
C GLY A 372 -2.96 -24.84 -13.48
N ASP A 373 -3.84 -24.49 -12.53
CA ASP A 373 -4.62 -23.24 -12.44
C ASP A 373 -5.09 -22.58 -13.75
N GLU A 374 -5.54 -23.36 -14.73
CA GLU A 374 -6.31 -22.86 -15.85
C GLU A 374 -7.76 -23.32 -15.66
N LEU A 375 -8.56 -22.38 -15.17
CA LEU A 375 -10.02 -22.43 -15.05
C LEU A 375 -10.49 -23.27 -13.85
N THR A 376 -11.16 -22.62 -12.89
CA THR A 376 -12.19 -23.30 -12.09
C THR A 376 -13.04 -24.12 -13.07
N PRO A 377 -13.13 -25.46 -12.98
CA PRO A 377 -13.83 -26.26 -13.97
C PRO A 377 -15.21 -25.63 -14.22
N PRO A 378 -15.72 -25.52 -15.46
CA PRO A 378 -16.99 -24.84 -15.76
C PRO A 378 -18.16 -25.29 -14.85
N ARG A 379 -18.09 -26.54 -14.37
CA ARG A 379 -19.01 -27.13 -13.39
C ARG A 379 -18.88 -26.56 -11.97
N GLU A 380 -17.66 -26.42 -11.42
CA GLU A 380 -17.44 -25.77 -10.11
C GLU A 380 -17.84 -24.29 -10.16
N ALA A 381 -17.51 -23.58 -11.24
CA ALA A 381 -17.90 -22.18 -11.41
C ALA A 381 -19.43 -21.99 -11.41
N ARG A 382 -20.16 -22.97 -11.97
CA ARG A 382 -21.63 -23.01 -12.00
C ARG A 382 -22.22 -23.33 -10.63
N VAL A 383 -21.73 -24.34 -9.92
CA VAL A 383 -22.15 -24.64 -8.54
C VAL A 383 -21.90 -23.45 -7.62
N ARG A 384 -20.73 -22.82 -7.72
CA ARG A 384 -20.38 -21.59 -6.99
C ARG A 384 -21.38 -20.46 -7.25
N LYS A 385 -21.71 -20.21 -8.53
CA LYS A 385 -22.68 -19.16 -8.91
C LYS A 385 -24.05 -19.43 -8.28
N LEU A 386 -24.47 -20.70 -8.25
CA LEU A 386 -25.77 -21.09 -7.71
C LEU A 386 -25.83 -20.99 -6.18
N LEU A 387 -24.79 -21.41 -5.47
CA LEU A 387 -24.71 -21.26 -4.00
C LEU A 387 -24.63 -19.78 -3.57
N ARG A 388 -23.99 -18.91 -4.36
CA ARG A 388 -23.85 -17.48 -4.06
C ARG A 388 -25.02 -16.62 -4.53
N SER A 389 -25.87 -17.10 -5.43
CA SER A 389 -27.00 -16.32 -5.94
C SER A 389 -27.95 -15.92 -4.81
N PRO A 390 -28.36 -14.65 -4.71
CA PRO A 390 -29.46 -14.22 -3.85
C PRO A 390 -30.82 -14.51 -4.51
N ALA A 391 -30.86 -14.61 -5.83
CA ALA A 391 -32.07 -14.90 -6.59
C ALA A 391 -32.44 -16.39 -6.50
N PRO A 392 -33.74 -16.73 -6.56
CA PRO A 392 -34.22 -18.11 -6.62
C PRO A 392 -33.87 -18.74 -7.96
N SER A 393 -32.62 -19.17 -8.11
CA SER A 393 -32.21 -20.02 -9.24
C SER A 393 -32.25 -21.47 -8.79
N ILE A 394 -33.05 -22.29 -9.50
CA ILE A 394 -33.20 -23.74 -9.37
C ILE A 394 -33.37 -24.19 -7.90
N SER A 395 -34.61 -24.54 -7.51
CA SER A 395 -35.02 -24.89 -6.14
C SER A 395 -33.98 -25.70 -5.34
N PHE A 396 -33.31 -26.65 -6.01
CA PHE A 396 -32.25 -27.50 -5.47
C PHE A 396 -31.06 -26.76 -4.80
N PHE A 397 -30.50 -25.69 -5.37
CA PHE A 397 -29.34 -25.02 -4.74
C PHE A 397 -29.76 -24.14 -3.56
N GLN A 398 -31.00 -23.66 -3.54
CA GLN A 398 -31.58 -23.05 -2.34
C GLN A 398 -31.77 -24.11 -1.24
N THR A 399 -32.26 -25.29 -1.62
CA THR A 399 -32.40 -26.45 -0.74
C THR A 399 -31.08 -26.87 -0.10
N LEU A 400 -29.97 -26.90 -0.85
CA LEU A 400 -28.64 -27.23 -0.30
C LEU A 400 -28.07 -26.09 0.55
N LYS A 401 -28.32 -24.83 0.17
CA LYS A 401 -27.75 -23.65 0.84
C LYS A 401 -28.21 -23.51 2.30
N ALA A 402 -29.49 -23.75 2.60
CA ALA A 402 -30.00 -23.58 3.96
C ALA A 402 -29.37 -24.55 4.99
N PRO A 403 -29.26 -25.87 4.73
CA PRO A 403 -28.47 -26.78 5.55
C PRO A 403 -27.01 -26.35 5.71
N LEU A 404 -26.34 -25.91 4.65
CA LEU A 404 -24.95 -25.44 4.73
C LEU A 404 -24.80 -24.19 5.59
N ILE A 405 -25.75 -23.25 5.52
CA ILE A 405 -25.79 -22.06 6.39
C ILE A 405 -25.93 -22.50 7.84
N ARG A 406 -26.91 -23.36 8.18
CA ARG A 406 -27.11 -23.84 9.55
C ARG A 406 -25.89 -24.58 10.10
N TYR A 407 -25.25 -25.40 9.27
CA TYR A 407 -24.01 -26.08 9.64
C TYR A 407 -22.85 -25.10 9.87
N SER A 408 -22.76 -24.04 9.06
CA SER A 408 -21.76 -22.98 9.28
C SER A 408 -22.02 -22.22 10.58
N ASP A 409 -23.28 -21.92 10.87
CA ASP A 409 -23.66 -21.18 12.07
C ASP A 409 -23.41 -22.02 13.34
N SER A 410 -23.64 -23.34 13.30
CA SER A 410 -23.28 -24.23 14.41
C SER A 410 -21.76 -24.28 14.64
N LEU A 411 -20.96 -24.33 13.57
CA LEU A 411 -19.50 -24.21 13.67
C LEU A 411 -19.07 -22.88 14.30
N ILE A 412 -19.70 -21.76 13.93
CA ILE A 412 -19.39 -20.45 14.52
C ILE A 412 -19.70 -20.43 16.02
N LEU A 413 -20.85 -20.97 16.43
CA LEU A 413 -21.28 -21.01 17.83
C LEU A 413 -20.40 -21.91 18.70
N THR A 414 -20.06 -23.10 18.20
CA THR A 414 -19.13 -24.04 18.86
C THR A 414 -17.67 -23.57 18.84
N SER A 415 -17.37 -22.51 18.08
CA SER A 415 -16.03 -21.93 17.96
C SER A 415 -15.84 -20.64 18.75
N ARG A 416 -16.84 -20.16 19.50
CA ARG A 416 -16.65 -19.07 20.46
C ARG A 416 -15.75 -19.57 21.61
N PRO A 417 -14.67 -18.83 21.95
CA PRO A 417 -13.82 -19.17 23.09
C PRO A 417 -14.60 -19.11 24.41
#